data_AF-W2JHD7-F1
#
_entry.id   AF-W2JHD7-F1
#
_cell.length_a   1.000
_cell.length_b   1.000
_cell.length_c   1.000
_cell.angle_alpha   90.00
_cell.angle_beta   90.00
_cell.angle_gamma   90.00
#
_symmetry.space_group_name_H-M   'P 1'
#
loop_
_entity.id
_entity.type
_entity.pdbx_description
1 polymer ?
#
loop_
_entity_poly.entity_id
_entity_poly.type
_entity_poly.pdbx_seq_one_letter_code
_entity_poly.pdbx_strand_id
1 'polypeptide(L)'
;MTKPLKQSNSSYNAQRFAKHANSLLYGVVNAIRAIPTMYGYAVIIFSHYAFADFMPALSKLVIFSSAVHQVMFTLMSTMPFAIGQVQDAGLIFLSAMATSICNSLGDDVSPEAKVATTIVTIGIATASLGVCLVVMGRFKLAALASYLPMPVIGGYLAFIGVFCLYAGLALSTGLVINDFSSMID
;
A
#
# COMPACT_ATOMS: atom_id res chain seq x y z
N MET A 1 -20.96 -52.70 24.66
CA MET A 1 -19.49 -52.49 24.76
C MET A 1 -19.18 -51.13 24.16
N THR A 2 -18.65 -50.22 24.98
CA THR A 2 -18.63 -48.77 24.78
C THR A 2 -17.29 -48.27 24.23
N LYS A 3 -17.40 -47.23 23.38
CA LYS A 3 -16.41 -46.24 22.87
C LYS A 3 -15.77 -46.51 21.50
N PRO A 4 -16.03 -45.58 20.56
CA PRO A 4 -14.95 -44.73 20.05
C PRO A 4 -15.34 -43.23 19.95
N LEU A 5 -15.74 -42.58 21.04
CA LEU A 5 -16.04 -41.13 21.05
C LEU A 5 -14.82 -40.23 21.37
N LYS A 6 -13.71 -40.80 21.87
CA LYS A 6 -12.54 -40.01 22.32
C LYS A 6 -11.56 -39.68 21.18
N GLN A 7 -11.51 -40.51 20.14
CA GLN A 7 -10.56 -40.38 19.01
C GLN A 7 -11.00 -39.30 18.00
N SER A 8 -12.32 -39.06 17.89
CA SER A 8 -12.92 -37.99 17.09
C SER A 8 -12.60 -36.59 17.65
N ASN A 9 -12.79 -36.38 18.96
CA ASN A 9 -12.53 -35.08 19.59
C ASN A 9 -11.05 -34.68 19.58
N SER A 10 -10.13 -35.65 19.68
CA SER A 10 -8.69 -35.37 19.62
C SER A 10 -8.24 -34.92 18.23
N SER A 11 -8.75 -35.56 17.18
CA SER A 11 -8.42 -35.21 15.79
C SER A 11 -9.03 -33.86 15.38
N TYR A 12 -10.25 -33.58 15.84
CA TYR A 12 -10.92 -32.29 15.62
C TYR A 12 -10.19 -31.11 16.28
N ASN A 13 -9.75 -31.29 17.54
CA ASN A 13 -8.98 -30.27 18.26
C ASN A 13 -7.60 -30.05 17.62
N ALA A 14 -6.93 -31.11 17.17
CA ALA A 14 -5.66 -31.01 16.45
C ALA A 14 -5.81 -30.25 15.12
N GLN A 15 -6.89 -30.51 14.36
CA GLN A 15 -7.20 -29.78 13.12
C GLN A 15 -7.52 -28.30 13.36
N ARG A 16 -8.28 -27.96 14.42
CA ARG A 16 -8.52 -26.55 14.79
C ARG A 16 -7.24 -25.84 15.19
N PHE A 17 -6.40 -26.49 15.99
CA PHE A 17 -5.11 -25.95 16.41
C PHE A 17 -4.21 -25.70 15.19
N ALA A 18 -4.10 -26.66 14.28
CA ALA A 18 -3.35 -26.52 13.03
C ALA A 18 -3.88 -25.37 12.17
N LYS A 19 -5.21 -25.20 12.07
CA LYS A 19 -5.83 -24.08 11.35
C LYS A 19 -5.46 -22.73 11.96
N HIS A 20 -5.55 -22.60 13.28
CA HIS A 20 -5.18 -21.35 13.97
C HIS A 20 -3.67 -21.07 13.87
N ALA A 21 -2.83 -22.09 13.99
CA ALA A 21 -1.39 -21.99 13.80
C ALA A 21 -1.04 -21.52 12.38
N ASN A 22 -1.68 -22.09 11.36
CA ASN A 22 -1.49 -21.67 9.97
C ASN A 22 -1.93 -20.22 9.76
N SER A 23 -3.10 -19.81 10.28
CA SER A 23 -3.56 -18.42 10.19
C SER A 23 -2.61 -17.44 10.86
N LEU A 24 -2.07 -17.80 12.03
CA LEU A 24 -1.06 -16.99 12.72
C LEU A 24 0.22 -16.87 11.89
N LEU A 25 0.69 -17.97 11.31
CA LEU A 25 1.88 -18.00 10.47
C LEU A 25 1.73 -17.12 9.23
N TYR A 26 0.58 -17.18 8.54
CA TYR A 26 0.30 -16.28 7.42
C TYR A 26 0.23 -14.81 7.86
N GLY A 27 -0.35 -14.52 9.03
CA GLY A 27 -0.37 -13.18 9.60
C GLY A 27 1.04 -12.63 9.86
N VAL A 28 1.92 -13.44 10.45
CA VAL A 28 3.31 -13.09 10.72
C VAL A 28 4.09 -12.86 9.42
N VAL A 29 3.98 -13.78 8.45
CA VAL A 29 4.63 -13.62 7.13
C VAL A 29 4.15 -12.33 6.45
N ASN A 30 2.84 -12.05 6.51
CA ASN A 30 2.28 -10.83 5.93
C ASN A 30 2.81 -9.57 6.64
N ALA A 31 2.93 -9.58 7.97
CA ALA A 31 3.44 -8.44 8.74
C ALA A 31 4.94 -8.18 8.47
N ILE A 32 5.75 -9.24 8.44
CA ILE A 32 7.19 -9.15 8.13
C ILE A 32 7.41 -8.54 6.74
N ARG A 33 6.58 -8.90 5.76
CA ARG A 33 6.62 -8.28 4.42
C ARG A 33 6.10 -6.85 4.43
N ALA A 34 4.93 -6.62 5.05
CA ALA A 34 4.21 -5.36 4.96
C ALA A 34 4.96 -4.18 5.59
N ILE A 35 5.59 -4.36 6.75
CA ILE A 35 6.20 -3.24 7.49
C ILE A 35 7.33 -2.57 6.68
N PRO A 36 8.34 -3.30 6.17
CA PRO A 36 9.37 -2.70 5.30
C PRO A 36 8.79 -2.09 4.02
N THR A 37 7.81 -2.76 3.40
CA THR A 37 7.15 -2.25 2.20
C THR A 37 6.45 -0.91 2.46
N MET A 38 5.72 -0.76 3.58
CA MET A 38 5.05 0.49 3.93
C MET A 38 6.04 1.62 4.22
N TYR A 39 7.19 1.33 4.81
CA TYR A 39 8.26 2.31 4.96
C TYR A 39 8.79 2.76 3.60
N GLY A 40 9.07 1.82 2.70
CA GLY A 40 9.47 2.14 1.33
C GLY A 40 8.44 3.02 0.61
N TYR A 41 7.15 2.73 0.79
CA TYR A 41 6.08 3.54 0.19
C TYR A 41 6.04 4.95 0.77
N ALA A 42 6.29 5.13 2.06
CA ALA A 42 6.38 6.45 2.67
C ALA A 42 7.52 7.28 2.05
N VAL A 43 8.71 6.68 1.86
CA VAL A 43 9.84 7.36 1.23
C VAL A 43 9.54 7.72 -0.24
N ILE A 44 8.82 6.86 -0.96
CA ILE A 44 8.39 7.14 -2.33
C ILE A 44 7.42 8.31 -2.38
N ILE A 45 6.34 8.25 -1.58
CA ILE A 45 5.29 9.28 -1.56
C ILE A 45 5.88 10.64 -1.15
N PHE A 46 6.75 10.64 -0.15
CA PHE A 46 7.33 11.84 0.46
C PHE A 46 8.80 12.03 0.07
N SER A 47 9.12 11.81 -1.21
CA SER A 47 10.49 11.89 -1.75
C SER A 47 11.04 13.32 -1.84
N HIS A 48 10.18 14.34 -1.75
CA HIS A 48 10.60 15.75 -1.78
C HIS A 48 11.38 16.14 -0.52
N TYR A 49 12.46 16.92 -0.67
CA TYR A 49 13.39 17.27 0.41
C TYR A 49 12.72 17.94 1.62
N ALA A 50 11.64 18.70 1.39
CA ALA A 50 10.84 19.35 2.44
C ALA A 50 10.23 18.38 3.48
N PHE A 51 10.19 17.08 3.18
CA PHE A 51 9.65 16.05 4.07
C PHE A 51 10.72 15.33 4.90
N ALA A 52 12.01 15.59 4.67
CA ALA A 52 13.11 14.81 5.27
C ALA A 52 13.03 14.75 6.80
N ASP A 53 12.82 15.89 7.46
CA ASP A 53 12.74 15.98 8.92
C ASP A 53 11.47 15.34 9.50
N PHE A 54 10.43 15.20 8.68
CA PHE A 54 9.13 14.64 9.07
C PHE A 54 8.99 13.16 8.70
N MET A 55 9.98 12.58 8.02
CA MET A 55 9.94 11.20 7.52
C MET A 55 9.57 10.16 8.60
N PRO A 56 10.05 10.25 9.86
CA PRO A 56 9.63 9.32 10.91
C PRO A 56 8.13 9.40 11.24
N ALA A 57 7.54 10.61 11.22
CA ALA A 57 6.12 10.80 11.49
C ALA A 57 5.27 10.35 10.29
N LEU A 58 5.69 10.70 9.07
CA LEU A 58 5.03 10.33 7.82
C LEU A 58 5.03 8.81 7.61
N SER A 59 6.14 8.14 7.92
CA SER A 59 6.25 6.68 7.85
C SER A 59 5.28 5.99 8.80
N LYS A 60 5.16 6.48 10.04
CA LYS A 60 4.18 5.97 11.02
C LYS A 60 2.75 6.15 10.50
N LEU A 61 2.45 7.29 9.85
CA LEU A 61 1.14 7.55 9.27
C LEU A 61 0.80 6.55 8.15
N VAL A 62 1.73 6.25 7.25
CA VAL A 62 1.52 5.29 6.15
C VAL A 62 1.34 3.86 6.69
N ILE A 63 2.16 3.46 7.66
CA ILE A 63 2.03 2.15 8.34
C ILE A 63 0.68 2.05 9.05
N PHE A 64 0.27 3.10 9.76
CA PHE A 64 -1.03 3.15 10.43
C PHE A 64 -2.20 3.08 9.43
N SER A 65 -2.11 3.83 8.33
CA SER A 65 -3.09 3.76 7.23
C SER A 65 -3.22 2.33 6.71
N SER A 66 -2.11 1.62 6.51
CA SER A 66 -2.12 0.23 6.07
C SER A 66 -2.78 -0.72 7.08
N ALA A 67 -2.54 -0.51 8.38
CA ALA A 67 -3.22 -1.26 9.43
C ALA A 67 -4.74 -1.03 9.38
N VAL A 68 -5.19 0.21 9.20
CA VAL A 68 -6.62 0.53 9.03
C VAL A 68 -7.21 -0.16 7.80
N HIS A 69 -6.51 -0.16 6.66
CA HIS A 69 -6.94 -0.88 5.46
C HIS A 69 -7.10 -2.39 5.73
N GLN A 70 -6.11 -3.01 6.39
CA GLN A 70 -6.18 -4.43 6.72
C GLN A 70 -7.36 -4.75 7.65
N VAL A 71 -7.64 -3.91 8.64
CA VAL A 71 -8.80 -4.07 9.53
C VAL A 71 -10.10 -3.98 8.74
N MET A 72 -10.25 -2.96 7.88
CA MET A 72 -11.44 -2.81 7.05
C MET A 72 -11.65 -4.00 6.12
N PHE A 73 -10.59 -4.49 5.46
CA PHE A 73 -10.66 -5.69 4.62
C PHE A 73 -11.02 -6.94 5.43
N THR A 74 -10.45 -7.11 6.62
CA THR A 74 -10.74 -8.27 7.47
C THR A 74 -12.21 -8.30 7.91
N LEU A 75 -12.81 -7.13 8.16
CA LEU A 75 -14.19 -7.01 8.64
C LEU A 75 -15.23 -7.00 7.52
N MET A 76 -14.90 -6.41 6.35
CA MET A 76 -15.88 -6.07 5.31
C MET A 76 -15.68 -6.83 4.00
N SER A 77 -14.51 -7.45 3.77
CA SER A 77 -14.22 -8.16 2.53
C SER A 77 -14.97 -9.49 2.46
N THR A 78 -15.51 -9.82 1.29
CA THR A 78 -16.06 -11.14 0.96
C THR A 78 -15.00 -12.11 0.44
N MET A 79 -13.78 -11.63 0.21
CA MET A 79 -12.68 -12.42 -0.35
C MET A 79 -11.74 -12.92 0.77
N PRO A 80 -11.62 -14.25 0.98
CA PRO A 80 -10.89 -14.83 2.13
C PRO A 80 -9.36 -14.68 2.06
N PHE A 81 -8.83 -14.28 0.90
CA PHE A 81 -7.40 -14.09 0.64
C PHE A 81 -7.02 -12.60 0.50
N ALA A 82 -7.96 -11.68 0.70
CA ALA A 82 -7.71 -10.27 0.45
C ALA A 82 -6.84 -9.64 1.54
N ILE A 83 -5.77 -8.98 1.11
CA ILE A 83 -4.83 -8.27 1.96
C ILE A 83 -5.05 -6.78 1.71
N GLY A 84 -5.51 -6.05 2.74
CA GLY A 84 -5.73 -4.62 2.67
C GLY A 84 -4.45 -3.88 3.02
N GLN A 85 -3.84 -3.21 2.05
CA GLN A 85 -2.62 -2.42 2.23
C GLN A 85 -2.71 -1.15 1.38
N VAL A 86 -1.82 -0.19 1.63
CA VAL A 86 -1.56 0.89 0.66
C VAL A 86 -1.08 0.25 -0.65
N GLN A 87 -1.60 0.72 -1.78
CA GLN A 87 -1.32 0.12 -3.10
C GLN A 87 -0.07 0.73 -3.75
N ASP A 88 0.81 -0.14 -4.26
CA ASP A 88 1.97 0.20 -5.10
C ASP A 88 1.59 0.97 -6.36
N ALA A 89 0.51 0.53 -7.03
CA ALA A 89 0.03 1.17 -8.25
C ALA A 89 -0.35 2.66 -8.05
N GLY A 90 -0.75 3.05 -6.84
CA GLY A 90 -1.12 4.43 -6.53
C GLY A 90 0.06 5.34 -6.20
N LEU A 91 1.24 4.78 -5.88
CA LEU A 91 2.35 5.54 -5.32
C LEU A 91 2.89 6.59 -6.26
N ILE A 92 2.91 6.30 -7.56
CA ILE A 92 3.37 7.28 -8.55
C ILE A 92 2.52 8.54 -8.54
N PHE A 93 1.20 8.39 -8.44
CA PHE A 93 0.28 9.52 -8.38
C PHE A 93 0.40 10.27 -7.06
N LEU A 94 0.53 9.56 -5.94
CA LEU A 94 0.73 10.17 -4.63
C LEU A 94 2.05 10.95 -4.55
N SER A 95 3.14 10.37 -5.04
CA SER A 95 4.47 11.01 -5.11
C SER A 95 4.44 12.26 -5.99
N ALA A 96 3.80 12.16 -7.16
CA ALA A 96 3.66 13.29 -8.08
C ALA A 96 2.83 14.41 -7.46
N MET A 97 1.72 14.09 -6.80
CA MET A 97 0.89 15.07 -6.08
C MET A 97 1.68 15.73 -4.94
N ALA A 98 2.34 14.96 -4.08
CA ALA A 98 3.13 15.49 -2.96
C ALA A 98 4.21 16.47 -3.44
N THR A 99 4.97 16.07 -4.46
CA THR A 99 6.03 16.88 -5.06
C THR A 99 5.45 18.13 -5.72
N SER A 100 4.36 18.00 -6.49
CA SER A 100 3.71 19.13 -7.14
C SER A 100 3.18 20.15 -6.15
N ILE A 101 2.63 19.71 -5.01
CA ILE A 101 2.16 20.60 -3.94
C ILE A 101 3.34 21.36 -3.35
N CYS A 102 4.43 20.68 -2.97
CA CYS A 102 5.62 21.34 -2.43
C CYS A 102 6.21 22.38 -3.40
N ASN A 103 6.33 22.03 -4.67
CA ASN A 103 6.83 22.94 -5.70
C ASN A 103 5.90 24.15 -5.91
N SER A 104 4.58 23.93 -5.85
CA SER A 104 3.59 25.01 -6.04
C SER A 104 3.54 25.96 -4.85
N LEU A 105 3.80 25.48 -3.64
CA LEU A 105 3.87 26.33 -2.43
C LEU A 105 5.13 27.22 -2.42
N GLY A 106 6.18 26.84 -3.16
CA GLY A 106 7.45 27.56 -3.19
C GLY A 106 8.28 27.41 -1.91
N ASP A 107 9.49 27.97 -1.91
CA ASP A 107 10.45 27.77 -0.81
C ASP A 107 10.20 28.66 0.41
N ASP A 108 9.41 29.72 0.26
CA ASP A 108 9.09 30.69 1.32
C ASP A 108 8.13 30.13 2.38
N VAL A 109 7.44 29.03 2.08
CA VAL A 109 6.48 28.39 3.00
C VAL A 109 7.19 27.38 3.90
N SER A 110 6.85 27.40 5.20
CA SER A 110 7.48 26.52 6.17
C SER A 110 7.28 25.03 5.85
N PRO A 111 8.26 24.16 6.16
CA PRO A 111 8.15 22.72 5.95
C PRO A 111 6.91 22.08 6.60
N GLU A 112 6.51 22.55 7.79
CA GLU A 112 5.32 22.07 8.50
C GLU A 112 4.05 22.36 7.71
N ALA A 113 3.94 23.56 7.15
CA ALA A 113 2.79 23.94 6.33
C ALA A 113 2.74 23.16 5.00
N LYS A 114 3.91 22.86 4.41
CA LYS A 114 4.02 21.97 3.24
C LYS A 114 3.54 20.55 3.56
N VAL A 115 3.99 20.00 4.69
CA VAL A 115 3.56 18.67 5.18
C VAL A 115 2.05 18.62 5.41
N ALA A 116 1.51 19.58 6.16
CA ALA A 116 0.08 19.61 6.49
C ALA A 116 -0.78 19.72 5.24
N THR A 117 -0.45 20.66 4.33
CA THR A 117 -1.16 20.85 3.06
C THR A 117 -1.11 19.58 2.22
N THR A 118 0.05 18.92 2.14
CA THR A 118 0.22 17.70 1.35
C THR A 118 -0.62 16.56 1.90
N ILE A 119 -0.56 16.28 3.20
CA ILE A 119 -1.32 15.19 3.83
C ILE A 119 -2.83 15.41 3.65
N VAL A 120 -3.32 16.63 3.90
CA VAL A 120 -4.75 16.94 3.77
C VAL A 120 -5.20 16.80 2.31
N THR A 121 -4.43 17.34 1.37
CA THR A 121 -4.77 17.28 -0.06
C THR A 121 -4.80 15.85 -0.59
N ILE A 122 -3.77 15.06 -0.28
CA ILE A 122 -3.72 13.64 -0.67
C ILE A 122 -4.84 12.85 0.02
N GLY A 123 -5.13 13.14 1.29
CA GLY A 123 -6.23 12.51 2.03
C GLY A 123 -7.58 12.78 1.37
N ILE A 124 -7.86 14.02 0.99
CA ILE A 124 -9.09 14.39 0.28
C ILE A 124 -9.13 13.70 -1.09
N ALA A 125 -8.06 13.78 -1.88
CA ALA A 125 -8.00 13.20 -3.22
C ALA A 125 -8.23 11.68 -3.20
N THR A 126 -7.59 10.97 -2.27
CA THR A 126 -7.74 9.50 -2.12
C THR A 126 -9.10 9.11 -1.56
N ALA A 127 -9.68 9.90 -0.65
CA ALA A 127 -11.05 9.70 -0.16
C ALA A 127 -12.08 9.91 -1.29
N SER A 128 -11.92 10.96 -2.10
CA SER A 128 -12.75 11.21 -3.27
C SER A 128 -12.66 10.06 -4.28
N LEU A 129 -11.45 9.56 -4.56
CA LEU A 129 -11.26 8.37 -5.39
C LEU A 129 -11.99 7.15 -4.80
N GLY A 130 -11.87 6.93 -3.49
CA GLY A 130 -12.60 5.85 -2.79
C GLY A 130 -14.12 5.94 -2.97
N VAL A 131 -14.70 7.14 -2.84
CA VAL A 131 -16.12 7.38 -3.10
C VAL A 131 -16.47 7.05 -4.55
N CYS A 132 -15.68 7.52 -5.52
CA CYS A 132 -15.88 7.19 -6.93
C CYS A 132 -15.84 5.67 -7.17
N LEU A 133 -14.89 4.94 -6.58
CA LEU A 133 -14.79 3.48 -6.69
C LEU A 133 -16.02 2.77 -6.10
N VAL A 134 -16.52 3.22 -4.94
CA VAL A 134 -17.74 2.69 -4.32
C VAL A 134 -18.95 2.90 -5.24
N VAL A 135 -19.09 4.11 -5.81
CA VAL A 135 -20.14 4.45 -6.77
C VAL A 135 -20.06 3.55 -8.01
N MET A 136 -18.87 3.43 -8.62
CA MET A 136 -18.67 2.56 -9.79
C MET A 136 -19.00 1.09 -9.48
N GLY A 137 -18.58 0.59 -8.32
CA GLY A 137 -18.89 -0.77 -7.88
C GLY A 137 -20.39 -1.00 -7.71
N ARG A 138 -21.10 -0.03 -7.12
CA ARG A 138 -22.55 -0.10 -6.90
C ARG A 138 -23.36 -0.06 -8.20
N PHE A 139 -22.92 0.72 -9.18
CA PHE A 139 -23.55 0.81 -10.51
C PHE A 139 -23.04 -0.26 -11.49
N LYS A 140 -22.21 -1.22 -11.05
CA LYS A 140 -21.62 -2.27 -11.90
C LYS A 140 -20.82 -1.73 -13.09
N LEU A 141 -20.32 -0.49 -12.97
CA LEU A 141 -19.48 0.15 -13.97
C LEU A 141 -18.06 -0.43 -14.01
N ALA A 142 -17.72 -1.35 -13.12
CA ALA A 142 -16.48 -2.13 -13.20
C ALA A 142 -16.34 -2.88 -14.54
N ALA A 143 -17.46 -3.22 -15.20
CA ALA A 143 -17.44 -3.76 -16.56
C ALA A 143 -16.82 -2.76 -17.56
N LEU A 144 -16.91 -1.45 -17.32
CA LEU A 144 -16.27 -0.46 -18.17
C LEU A 144 -14.74 -0.55 -18.11
N ALA A 145 -14.18 -0.80 -16.92
CA ALA A 145 -12.74 -1.01 -16.75
C ALA A 145 -12.24 -2.26 -17.51
N SER A 146 -13.11 -3.24 -17.76
CA SER A 146 -12.77 -4.44 -18.53
C SER A 146 -12.65 -4.23 -20.04
N TYR A 147 -13.04 -3.07 -20.57
CA TYR A 147 -12.80 -2.71 -21.98
C TYR A 147 -11.37 -2.25 -22.24
N LEU A 148 -10.56 -2.01 -21.20
CA LEU A 148 -9.16 -1.66 -21.39
C LEU A 148 -8.43 -2.85 -22.04
N PRO A 149 -7.81 -2.67 -23.23
CA PRO A 149 -7.08 -3.74 -23.87
C PRO A 149 -5.97 -4.26 -22.95
N MET A 150 -5.77 -5.58 -22.94
CA MET A 150 -4.70 -6.22 -22.18
C MET A 150 -3.31 -5.57 -22.37
N PRO A 151 -2.92 -5.09 -23.58
CA PRO A 151 -1.67 -4.36 -23.75
C PRO A 151 -1.56 -3.06 -22.95
N VAL A 152 -2.67 -2.34 -22.74
CA VAL A 152 -2.69 -1.09 -21.96
C VAL A 152 -2.47 -1.37 -20.48
N ILE A 153 -3.18 -2.38 -19.95
CA ILE A 153 -3.03 -2.81 -18.56
C ILE A 153 -1.60 -3.35 -18.34
N GLY A 154 -1.10 -4.15 -19.27
CA GLY A 154 0.25 -4.69 -19.22
C GLY A 154 1.33 -3.61 -19.23
N GLY A 155 1.22 -2.60 -20.10
CA GLY A 155 2.16 -1.48 -20.15
C GLY A 155 2.19 -0.66 -18.87
N TYR A 156 1.01 -0.37 -18.29
CA TYR A 156 0.91 0.33 -17.02
C TYR A 156 1.54 -0.47 -15.86
N LEU A 157 1.23 -1.77 -15.76
CA LEU A 157 1.82 -2.64 -14.74
C LEU A 157 3.33 -2.80 -14.89
N ALA A 158 3.83 -2.89 -16.13
CA ALA A 158 5.27 -2.93 -16.41
C ALA A 158 5.96 -1.66 -15.93
N PHE A 159 5.34 -0.49 -16.14
CA PHE A 159 5.89 0.79 -15.70
C PHE A 159 5.89 0.93 -14.18
N ILE A 160 4.82 0.52 -13.48
CA ILE A 160 4.81 0.49 -12.00
C ILE A 160 5.94 -0.39 -11.48
N GLY A 161 6.19 -1.55 -12.11
CA GLY A 161 7.29 -2.43 -11.74
C GLY A 161 8.66 -1.75 -11.84
N VAL A 162 8.93 -1.06 -12.96
CA VAL A 162 10.18 -0.29 -13.16
C VAL A 162 10.28 0.88 -12.18
N PHE A 163 9.19 1.62 -11.96
CA PHE A 163 9.13 2.72 -11.00
C PHE A 163 9.47 2.26 -9.58
N CYS A 164 8.85 1.17 -9.11
CA CYS A 164 9.14 0.60 -7.81
C CYS A 164 10.57 0.04 -7.72
N LEU A 165 11.13 -0.50 -8.81
CA LEU A 165 12.51 -0.96 -8.85
C LEU A 165 13.50 0.20 -8.64
N TYR A 166 13.35 1.29 -9.40
CA TYR A 166 14.21 2.47 -9.26
C TYR A 166 14.07 3.11 -7.87
N ALA A 167 12.83 3.25 -7.38
CA ALA A 167 12.61 3.74 -6.03
C ALA A 167 13.25 2.85 -4.95
N GLY A 168 13.18 1.52 -5.09
CA GLY A 168 13.80 0.58 -4.16
C GLY A 168 15.33 0.65 -4.18
N LEU A 169 15.92 0.81 -5.36
CA LEU A 169 17.37 1.02 -5.51
C LEU A 169 17.80 2.36 -4.93
N ALA A 170 17.04 3.43 -5.17
CA ALA A 170 17.30 4.75 -4.63
C ALA A 170 17.28 4.73 -3.09
N LEU A 171 16.29 4.05 -2.50
CA LEU A 171 16.21 3.84 -1.06
C LEU A 171 17.40 3.04 -0.50
N SER A 172 17.87 2.03 -1.22
CA SER A 172 18.95 1.15 -0.77
C SER A 172 20.33 1.80 -0.87
N THR A 173 20.53 2.66 -1.87
CA THR A 173 21.81 3.34 -2.14
C THR A 173 21.90 4.73 -1.50
N GLY A 174 20.75 5.33 -1.18
CA GLY A 174 20.67 6.75 -0.77
C GLY A 174 20.91 7.73 -1.92
N LEU A 175 20.98 7.24 -3.17
CA LEU A 175 21.17 8.06 -4.37
C LEU A 175 19.85 8.23 -5.13
N VAL A 176 19.72 9.33 -5.87
CA VAL A 176 18.54 9.58 -6.71
C VAL A 176 18.69 8.79 -8.01
N ILE A 177 17.94 7.70 -8.14
CA ILE A 177 17.92 6.84 -9.34
C ILE A 177 16.61 7.06 -10.07
N ASN A 178 16.66 7.78 -11.19
CA ASN A 178 15.49 8.11 -12.01
C ASN A 178 15.48 7.38 -13.36
N ASP A 179 16.67 7.05 -13.88
CA ASP A 179 16.85 6.44 -15.20
C ASP A 179 18.04 5.48 -15.21
N PHE A 180 18.15 4.65 -16.25
CA PHE A 180 19.25 3.70 -16.40
C PHE A 180 20.63 4.39 -16.40
N SER A 181 20.72 5.61 -16.95
CA SER A 181 21.95 6.40 -16.92
C SER A 181 22.39 6.73 -15.50
N SER A 182 21.44 7.07 -14.61
CA SER A 182 21.73 7.35 -13.19
C SER A 182 22.18 6.12 -12.38
N MET A 183 22.21 4.93 -12.99
CA MET A 183 22.74 3.72 -12.36
C MET A 183 24.19 3.41 -12.75
N ILE A 184 24.69 4.02 -13.82
CA ILE A 184 26.04 3.75 -14.37
C ILE A 184 27.04 4.84 -13.98
N ASP A 185 26.55 6.06 -13.71
CA ASP A 185 27.32 7.18 -13.17
C ASP A 185 27.49 7.09 -11.64
#